data_AF-A0A7Y4XY44-F1
#
_entry.id   AF-A0A7Y4XY44-F1
#
_cell.length_a   1.000
_cell.length_b   1.000
_cell.length_c   1.000
_cell.angle_alpha   90.00
_cell.angle_beta   90.00
_cell.angle_gamma   90.00
#
_symmetry.space_group_name_H-M   'P 1'
#
loop_
_entity.id
_entity.type
_entity.pdbx_description
1 polymer ?
#
loop_
_entity_poly.entity_id
_entity_poly.type
_entity_poly.pdbx_seq_one_letter_code
_entity_poly.pdbx_strand_id
1 'polypeptide(L)'
;MLQTPQHKYPAFPPINLTNRQWPSKTNTHAPIWMSTDLRDGNQALFEPMNRDAKLRLFQMLCAIGFKEIEVAFPSASKTEFDFVRQLIEDQHIPVDVSLEVLTAAREPLICRTMESLKGARRAIVHVYNATSKPFRDVVFGMTKAEVIAMAVNAVLLVKQLAAAQPETIFQLQYSPEHFSATELDFTLTICNAVTEAWGATPENKVILNLPSTVEMSTPNVYADQIEWMHRNLA
;
A
#
# COMPACT_ATOMS: atom_id res chain seq x y z
N MET A 1 9.62 28.59 -26.57
CA MET A 1 9.29 27.14 -26.60
C MET A 1 10.59 26.36 -26.63
N LEU A 2 10.63 25.14 -26.06
CA LEU A 2 11.79 24.26 -26.16
C LEU A 2 12.05 23.91 -27.64
N GLN A 3 13.29 24.02 -28.10
CA GLN A 3 13.65 23.72 -29.50
C GLN A 3 13.60 22.22 -29.82
N THR A 4 13.81 21.35 -28.82
CA THR A 4 13.82 19.89 -28.94
C THR A 4 13.02 19.25 -27.80
N PRO A 5 11.68 19.43 -27.77
CA PRO A 5 10.84 18.93 -26.67
C PRO A 5 10.90 17.41 -26.50
N GLN A 6 11.27 16.65 -27.53
CA GLN A 6 11.45 15.20 -27.46
C GLN A 6 12.57 14.76 -26.49
N HIS A 7 13.60 15.59 -26.27
CA HIS A 7 14.68 15.24 -25.33
C HIS A 7 14.25 15.38 -23.86
N LYS A 8 13.09 15.98 -23.59
CA LYS A 8 12.54 16.11 -22.24
C LYS A 8 12.03 14.76 -21.69
N TYR A 9 11.69 13.81 -22.57
CA TYR A 9 11.03 12.57 -22.22
C TYR A 9 11.88 11.37 -22.68
N PRO A 10 12.76 10.84 -21.82
CA PRO A 10 13.53 9.64 -22.17
C PRO A 10 12.62 8.40 -22.24
N ALA A 11 12.99 7.44 -23.08
CA ALA A 11 12.33 6.14 -23.12
C ALA A 11 12.55 5.38 -21.79
N PHE A 12 11.56 4.61 -21.36
CA PHE A 12 11.66 3.79 -20.16
C PHE A 12 12.65 2.62 -20.39
N PRO A 13 13.62 2.38 -19.48
CA PRO A 13 14.59 1.31 -19.65
C PRO A 13 13.91 -0.07 -19.48
N PRO A 14 14.15 -1.04 -20.39
CA PRO A 14 13.57 -2.37 -20.26
C PRO A 14 14.17 -3.12 -19.06
N ILE A 15 13.39 -4.04 -18.48
CA ILE A 15 13.90 -4.96 -17.47
C ILE A 15 14.61 -6.13 -18.16
N ASN A 16 15.83 -6.43 -17.74
CA ASN A 16 16.62 -7.52 -18.29
C ASN A 16 16.20 -8.89 -17.71
N LEU A 17 14.96 -9.31 -17.97
CA LEU A 17 14.42 -10.62 -17.58
C LEU A 17 14.36 -11.56 -18.79
N THR A 18 15.51 -12.09 -19.20
CA THR A 18 15.66 -12.92 -20.41
C THR A 18 14.90 -14.24 -20.38
N ASN A 19 14.60 -14.76 -19.17
CA ASN A 19 13.89 -16.02 -18.95
C ASN A 19 12.50 -15.81 -18.31
N ARG A 20 11.80 -14.73 -18.68
CA ARG A 20 10.41 -14.47 -18.24
C ARG A 20 9.49 -15.67 -18.51
N GLN A 21 8.59 -15.97 -17.58
CA GLN A 21 7.64 -17.08 -17.68
C GLN A 21 6.20 -16.58 -17.78
N TRP A 22 5.90 -15.35 -17.34
CA TRP A 22 4.52 -14.83 -17.37
C TRP A 22 3.83 -14.93 -18.76
N PRO A 23 4.51 -14.81 -19.93
CA PRO A 23 3.81 -14.91 -21.21
C PRO A 23 3.24 -16.31 -21.52
N SER A 24 3.74 -17.36 -20.86
CA SER A 24 3.30 -18.74 -21.08
C SER A 24 2.33 -19.25 -20.01
N LYS A 25 1.91 -18.38 -19.08
CA LYS A 25 0.99 -18.72 -17.99
C LYS A 25 -0.42 -18.18 -18.28
N THR A 26 -1.42 -18.96 -17.90
CA THR A 26 -2.83 -18.56 -17.94
C THR A 26 -3.37 -18.52 -16.52
N ASN A 27 -4.12 -17.49 -16.18
CA ASN A 27 -4.76 -17.37 -14.87
C ASN A 27 -5.86 -18.43 -14.74
N THR A 28 -5.76 -19.31 -13.74
CA THR A 28 -6.73 -20.39 -13.50
C THR A 28 -7.54 -20.23 -12.21
N HIS A 29 -7.22 -19.23 -11.39
CA HIS A 29 -7.89 -18.94 -10.12
C HIS A 29 -8.04 -17.42 -9.95
N ALA A 30 -9.03 -17.00 -9.16
CA ALA A 30 -9.19 -15.60 -8.80
C ALA A 30 -8.04 -15.15 -7.88
N PRO A 31 -7.53 -13.91 -8.01
CA PRO A 31 -6.60 -13.33 -7.06
C PRO A 31 -7.33 -13.01 -5.74
N ILE A 32 -6.56 -12.65 -4.71
CA ILE A 32 -7.10 -11.95 -3.55
C ILE A 32 -7.44 -10.53 -4.00
N TRP A 33 -8.68 -10.12 -3.79
CA TRP A 33 -9.16 -8.79 -4.17
C TRP A 33 -9.20 -7.88 -2.96
N MET A 34 -8.62 -6.68 -3.12
CA MET A 34 -8.74 -5.58 -2.19
C MET A 34 -9.39 -4.39 -2.92
N SER A 35 -10.42 -3.80 -2.31
CA SER A 35 -11.09 -2.60 -2.83
C SER A 35 -10.55 -1.35 -2.15
N THR A 36 -10.17 -0.34 -2.94
CA THR A 36 -9.68 0.97 -2.46
C THR A 36 -10.66 2.11 -2.75
N ASP A 37 -11.87 1.78 -3.20
CA ASP A 37 -12.88 2.75 -3.64
C ASP A 37 -13.20 3.81 -2.57
N LEU A 38 -13.18 3.44 -1.28
CA LEU A 38 -13.49 4.32 -0.16
C LEU A 38 -12.35 5.28 0.22
N ARG A 39 -11.12 5.00 -0.23
CA ARG A 39 -9.93 5.82 0.04
C ARG A 39 -9.40 6.42 -1.25
N ASP A 40 -8.76 5.64 -2.13
CA ASP A 40 -8.14 6.15 -3.37
C ASP A 40 -9.21 6.62 -4.36
N GLY A 41 -10.30 5.85 -4.50
CA GLY A 41 -11.44 6.24 -5.33
C GLY A 41 -12.09 7.53 -4.83
N ASN A 42 -12.34 7.62 -3.53
CA ASN A 42 -12.93 8.81 -2.91
C ASN A 42 -12.06 10.06 -3.05
N GLN A 43 -10.74 9.93 -2.93
CA GLN A 43 -9.80 11.05 -3.09
C GLN A 43 -9.75 11.59 -4.53
N ALA A 44 -10.12 10.77 -5.53
CA ALA A 44 -10.16 11.17 -6.93
C ALA A 44 -11.45 11.93 -7.33
N LEU A 45 -12.47 11.97 -6.46
CA LEU A 45 -13.72 12.66 -6.75
C LEU A 45 -13.59 14.17 -6.63
N PHE A 46 -14.26 14.90 -7.51
CA PHE A 46 -14.42 16.35 -7.39
C PHE A 46 -15.18 16.73 -6.10
N GLU A 47 -16.26 16.00 -5.82
CA GLU A 47 -17.01 16.07 -4.56
C GLU A 47 -16.80 14.75 -3.78
N PRO A 48 -16.00 14.76 -2.71
CA PRO A 48 -15.79 13.57 -1.89
C PRO A 48 -17.10 13.03 -1.32
N MET A 49 -17.18 11.71 -1.16
CA MET A 49 -18.30 11.03 -0.54
C MET A 49 -18.51 11.55 0.89
N ASN A 50 -19.78 11.83 1.21
CA ASN A 50 -20.19 12.01 2.59
C ASN A 50 -20.26 10.67 3.34
N ARG A 51 -20.52 10.72 4.65
CA ARG A 51 -20.58 9.54 5.53
C ARG A 51 -21.58 8.49 5.04
N ASP A 52 -22.77 8.89 4.63
CA ASP A 52 -23.82 7.96 4.19
C ASP A 52 -23.46 7.27 2.88
N ALA A 53 -22.88 8.01 1.92
CA ALA A 53 -22.38 7.47 0.67
C ALA A 53 -21.24 6.46 0.91
N LYS A 54 -20.30 6.79 1.80
CA LYS A 54 -19.22 5.87 2.21
C LYS A 54 -19.77 4.60 2.85
N LEU A 55 -20.71 4.71 3.80
CA LEU A 55 -21.30 3.54 4.45
C LEU A 55 -22.07 2.66 3.45
N ARG A 56 -22.85 3.26 2.55
CA ARG A 56 -23.57 2.53 1.50
C ARG A 56 -22.60 1.78 0.57
N LEU A 57 -21.52 2.42 0.15
CA LEU A 57 -20.50 1.79 -0.69
C LEU A 57 -19.78 0.65 0.05
N PHE A 58 -19.41 0.84 1.32
CA PHE A 58 -18.83 -0.21 2.16
C PHE A 58 -19.74 -1.45 2.23
N GLN A 59 -21.02 -1.26 2.53
CA GLN A 59 -22.00 -2.35 2.59
C GLN A 59 -22.15 -3.05 1.24
N MET A 60 -22.13 -2.30 0.14
CA MET A 60 -22.18 -2.87 -1.21
C MET A 60 -20.95 -3.72 -1.53
N LEU A 61 -19.74 -3.27 -1.18
CA LEU A 61 -18.50 -4.03 -1.39
C LEU A 61 -18.51 -5.35 -0.58
N CYS A 62 -18.98 -5.29 0.67
CA CYS A 62 -19.21 -6.47 1.48
C CYS A 62 -20.22 -7.43 0.83
N ALA A 63 -21.32 -6.92 0.29
CA ALA A 63 -22.34 -7.72 -0.38
C ALA A 63 -21.86 -8.36 -1.71
N ILE A 64 -20.96 -7.69 -2.44
CA ILE A 64 -20.28 -8.25 -3.62
C ILE A 64 -19.35 -9.40 -3.23
N GLY A 65 -18.74 -9.33 -2.04
CA GLY A 65 -17.90 -10.38 -1.48
C GLY A 65 -16.42 -10.01 -1.30
N PHE A 66 -16.06 -8.72 -1.38
CA PHE A 66 -14.71 -8.28 -1.03
C PHE A 66 -14.36 -8.63 0.43
N LYS A 67 -13.12 -9.09 0.66
CA LYS A 67 -12.63 -9.48 1.98
C LYS A 67 -11.56 -8.55 2.54
N GLU A 68 -10.96 -7.72 1.69
CA GLU A 68 -10.02 -6.67 2.06
C GLU A 68 -10.54 -5.35 1.48
N ILE A 69 -10.73 -4.34 2.33
CA ILE A 69 -11.32 -3.06 1.93
C ILE A 69 -10.56 -1.91 2.58
N GLU A 70 -9.88 -1.09 1.78
CA GLU A 70 -9.22 0.13 2.23
C GLU A 70 -10.26 1.24 2.41
N VAL A 71 -10.57 1.56 3.67
CA VAL A 71 -11.72 2.40 4.03
C VAL A 71 -11.39 3.87 4.22
N ALA A 72 -10.13 4.18 4.56
CA ALA A 72 -9.76 5.54 4.93
C ALA A 72 -8.24 5.80 4.98
N PHE A 73 -7.89 7.09 4.96
CA PHE A 73 -6.62 7.61 5.47
C PHE A 73 -6.88 8.37 6.79
N PRO A 74 -7.03 7.66 7.92
CA PRO A 74 -7.61 8.21 9.15
C PRO A 74 -6.75 9.30 9.80
N SER A 75 -5.45 9.34 9.54
CA SER A 75 -4.58 10.40 10.06
C SER A 75 -4.59 11.67 9.20
N ALA A 76 -5.17 11.65 8.00
CA ALA A 76 -5.25 12.80 7.11
C ALA A 76 -6.37 13.78 7.48
N SER A 77 -7.49 13.30 8.05
CA SER A 77 -8.58 14.18 8.50
C SER A 77 -9.45 13.54 9.59
N LYS A 78 -10.18 14.37 10.33
CA LYS A 78 -11.16 13.91 11.32
C LYS A 78 -12.29 13.09 10.69
N THR A 79 -12.76 13.45 9.49
CA THR A 79 -13.82 12.72 8.79
C THR A 79 -13.42 11.29 8.49
N GLU A 80 -12.18 11.09 8.01
CA GLU A 80 -11.64 9.76 7.73
C GLU A 80 -11.49 8.93 9.02
N PHE A 81 -10.97 9.55 10.08
CA PHE A 81 -10.88 8.90 11.39
C PHE A 81 -12.25 8.46 11.92
N ASP A 82 -13.23 9.37 11.92
CA ASP A 82 -14.57 9.13 12.45
C ASP A 82 -15.34 8.09 11.64
N PHE A 83 -15.01 7.92 10.35
CA PHE A 83 -15.59 6.85 9.53
C PHE A 83 -15.06 5.48 9.94
N VAL A 84 -13.75 5.34 10.19
CA VAL A 84 -13.16 4.10 10.73
C VAL A 84 -13.78 3.76 12.08
N ARG A 85 -13.90 4.76 12.98
CA ARG A 85 -14.54 4.58 14.29
C ARG A 85 -15.98 4.09 14.15
N GLN A 86 -16.77 4.73 13.28
CA GLN A 86 -18.15 4.34 13.03
C GLN A 86 -18.25 2.88 12.56
N LEU A 87 -17.42 2.44 11.62
CA LEU A 87 -17.44 1.05 11.13
C LEU A 87 -17.20 0.04 12.26
N ILE A 88 -16.30 0.36 13.19
CA ILE A 88 -15.93 -0.50 14.32
C ILE A 88 -17.00 -0.46 15.42
N GLU A 89 -17.37 0.74 15.88
CA GLU A 89 -18.25 0.96 17.04
C GLU A 89 -19.69 0.54 16.73
N ASP A 90 -20.18 0.82 15.52
CA ASP A 90 -21.53 0.42 15.09
C ASP A 90 -21.56 -1.02 14.51
N GLN A 91 -20.45 -1.75 14.59
CA GLN A 91 -20.31 -3.15 14.18
C GLN A 91 -20.71 -3.42 12.72
N HIS A 92 -20.38 -2.50 11.81
CA HIS A 92 -20.71 -2.66 10.39
C HIS A 92 -19.84 -3.70 9.67
N ILE A 93 -18.70 -4.11 10.26
CA ILE A 93 -17.70 -4.95 9.61
C ILE A 93 -18.06 -6.44 9.74
N PRO A 94 -18.30 -7.17 8.64
CA PRO A 94 -18.52 -8.62 8.68
C PRO A 94 -17.32 -9.38 9.27
N VAL A 95 -17.56 -10.57 9.81
CA VAL A 95 -16.53 -11.35 10.52
C VAL A 95 -15.34 -11.78 9.66
N ASP A 96 -15.58 -11.90 8.35
CA ASP A 96 -14.63 -12.37 7.35
C ASP A 96 -14.01 -11.23 6.54
N VAL A 97 -14.28 -9.97 6.87
CA VAL A 97 -13.74 -8.78 6.20
C VAL A 97 -12.63 -8.15 7.05
N SER A 98 -11.50 -7.86 6.41
CA SER A 98 -10.40 -7.06 6.93
C SER A 98 -10.54 -5.61 6.49
N LEU A 99 -10.57 -4.69 7.46
CA LEU A 99 -10.43 -3.28 7.18
C LEU A 99 -8.97 -2.97 6.86
N GLU A 100 -8.72 -2.18 5.83
CA GLU A 100 -7.42 -1.61 5.53
C GLU A 100 -7.45 -0.08 5.75
N VAL A 101 -6.40 0.45 6.34
CA VAL A 101 -6.21 1.90 6.51
C VAL A 101 -4.82 2.32 6.06
N LEU A 102 -4.76 3.43 5.34
CA LEU A 102 -3.51 4.00 4.83
C LEU A 102 -2.85 4.88 5.89
N THR A 103 -1.52 4.82 5.97
CA THR A 103 -0.70 5.80 6.68
C THR A 103 0.62 6.07 5.98
N ALA A 104 1.03 7.33 5.94
CA ALA A 104 2.40 7.66 5.57
C ALA A 104 3.37 7.23 6.67
N ALA A 105 4.62 6.94 6.30
CA ALA A 105 5.71 6.54 7.20
C ALA A 105 6.21 7.67 8.13
N ARG A 106 5.31 8.26 8.93
CA ARG A 106 5.60 9.32 9.90
C ARG A 106 4.93 9.01 11.23
N GLU A 107 5.70 9.07 12.32
CA GLU A 107 5.24 8.66 13.65
C GLU A 107 3.88 9.25 14.08
N PRO A 108 3.64 10.58 14.00
CA PRO A 108 2.34 11.13 14.42
C PRO A 108 1.15 10.57 13.62
N LEU A 109 1.36 10.30 12.32
CA LEU A 109 0.33 9.78 11.43
C LEU A 109 0.08 8.29 11.71
N ILE A 110 1.13 7.53 11.98
CA ILE A 110 1.04 6.12 12.37
C ILE A 110 0.29 5.99 13.69
N CYS A 111 0.67 6.74 14.72
CA CYS A 111 0.00 6.74 16.02
C CYS A 111 -1.50 7.04 15.89
N ARG A 112 -1.85 8.09 15.12
CA ARG A 112 -3.24 8.47 14.85
C ARG A 112 -4.00 7.40 14.07
N THR A 113 -3.34 6.73 13.13
CA THR A 113 -3.93 5.64 12.34
C THR A 113 -4.20 4.43 13.22
N MET A 114 -3.24 4.02 14.04
CA MET A 114 -3.40 2.91 15.00
C MET A 114 -4.48 3.20 16.05
N GLU A 115 -4.63 4.45 16.47
CA GLU A 115 -5.72 4.86 17.37
C GLU A 115 -7.09 4.64 16.74
N SER A 116 -7.23 4.88 15.43
CA SER A 116 -8.51 4.70 14.73
C SER A 116 -8.97 3.23 14.73
N LEU A 117 -8.03 2.29 14.81
CA LEU A 117 -8.29 0.85 14.71
C LEU A 117 -8.64 0.17 16.04
N LYS A 118 -8.62 0.89 17.17
CA LYS A 118 -8.90 0.30 18.50
C LYS A 118 -10.23 -0.46 18.53
N GLY A 119 -10.20 -1.73 18.89
CA GLY A 119 -11.38 -2.60 18.95
C GLY A 119 -11.80 -3.21 17.61
N ALA A 120 -11.04 -3.02 16.53
CA ALA A 120 -11.22 -3.80 15.30
C ALA A 120 -10.94 -5.30 15.57
N ARG A 121 -11.65 -6.19 14.89
CA ARG A 121 -11.35 -7.64 14.98
C ARG A 121 -10.05 -8.00 14.24
N ARG A 122 -9.89 -7.40 13.06
CA ARG A 122 -8.74 -7.58 12.18
C ARG A 122 -8.55 -6.32 11.34
N ALA A 123 -7.31 -5.95 11.07
CA ALA A 123 -6.99 -4.78 10.28
C ALA A 123 -5.67 -4.93 9.53
N ILE A 124 -5.63 -4.41 8.30
CA ILE A 124 -4.43 -4.23 7.49
C ILE A 124 -3.97 -2.79 7.68
N VAL A 125 -2.74 -2.61 8.15
CA VAL A 125 -2.12 -1.29 8.27
C VAL A 125 -1.23 -1.10 7.04
N HIS A 126 -1.68 -0.24 6.13
CA HIS A 126 -0.96 0.04 4.89
C HIS A 126 -0.03 1.23 5.08
N VAL A 127 1.27 0.93 5.24
CA VAL A 127 2.33 1.92 5.35
C VAL A 127 2.92 2.19 3.96
N TYR A 128 3.14 3.46 3.63
CA TYR A 128 3.81 3.82 2.39
C TYR A 128 4.79 4.99 2.55
N ASN A 129 5.75 5.04 1.64
CA ASN A 129 6.56 6.22 1.35
C ASN A 129 7.05 6.17 -0.09
N ALA A 130 7.18 7.33 -0.74
CA ALA A 130 7.78 7.40 -2.07
C ALA A 130 9.21 6.88 -2.06
N THR A 131 9.56 6.11 -3.09
CA THR A 131 10.87 5.47 -3.22
C THR A 131 11.62 5.88 -4.48
N SER A 132 10.97 6.50 -5.46
CA SER A 132 11.59 6.86 -6.74
C SER A 132 12.67 7.93 -6.60
N LYS A 133 13.68 7.89 -7.48
CA LYS A 133 14.81 8.82 -7.44
C LYS A 133 14.40 10.30 -7.37
N PRO A 134 13.43 10.80 -8.16
CA PRO A 134 13.00 12.20 -8.05
C PRO A 134 12.44 12.55 -6.66
N PHE A 135 11.68 11.65 -6.03
CA PHE A 135 11.16 11.89 -4.68
C PHE A 135 12.28 11.87 -3.64
N ARG A 136 13.21 10.93 -3.73
CA ARG A 136 14.38 10.88 -2.83
C ARG A 136 15.21 12.17 -2.93
N ASP A 137 15.53 12.60 -4.14
CA ASP A 137 16.44 13.72 -4.38
C ASP A 137 15.77 15.09 -4.16
N VAL A 138 14.53 15.27 -4.63
CA VAL A 138 13.88 16.59 -4.72
C VAL A 138 12.86 16.83 -3.61
N VAL A 139 12.10 15.80 -3.22
CA VAL A 139 11.01 15.95 -2.24
C VAL A 139 11.54 15.73 -0.82
N PHE A 140 12.31 14.66 -0.61
CA PHE A 140 12.82 14.31 0.72
C PHE A 140 14.22 14.84 1.00
N GLY A 141 15.07 14.94 -0.03
CA GLY A 141 16.49 15.20 0.17
C GLY A 141 17.19 14.09 0.97
N MET A 142 16.74 12.84 0.80
CA MET A 142 17.20 11.67 1.56
C MET A 142 17.97 10.68 0.67
N THR A 143 19.00 10.08 1.25
CA THR A 143 19.72 8.95 0.68
C THR A 143 18.87 7.68 0.68
N LYS A 144 19.26 6.68 -0.13
CA LYS A 144 18.62 5.35 -0.14
C LYS A 144 18.57 4.71 1.26
N ALA A 145 19.66 4.85 2.04
CA ALA A 145 19.74 4.30 3.39
C ALA A 145 18.76 4.99 4.36
N GLU A 146 18.64 6.31 4.29
CA GLU A 146 17.68 7.07 5.11
C GLU A 146 16.24 6.73 4.75
N VAL A 147 15.92 6.54 3.47
CA VAL A 147 14.59 6.11 3.04
C VAL A 147 14.25 4.69 3.53
N ILE A 148 15.21 3.76 3.51
CA ILE A 148 15.03 2.43 4.10
C ILE A 148 14.81 2.55 5.62
N ALA A 149 15.63 3.32 6.32
CA ALA A 149 15.50 3.51 7.76
C ALA A 149 14.13 4.11 8.14
N MET A 150 13.63 5.08 7.36
CA MET A 150 12.29 5.65 7.54
C MET A 150 11.19 4.59 7.43
N ALA A 151 11.24 3.73 6.40
CA ALA A 151 10.27 2.65 6.22
C ALA A 151 10.35 1.61 7.35
N VAL A 152 11.56 1.18 7.72
CA VAL A 152 11.79 0.21 8.80
C VAL A 152 11.30 0.77 10.15
N ASN A 153 11.64 2.00 10.48
CA ASN A 153 11.19 2.64 11.73
C ASN A 153 9.67 2.76 11.80
N ALA A 154 9.02 3.09 10.68
CA ALA A 154 7.56 3.12 10.60
C ALA A 154 6.94 1.74 10.87
N VAL A 155 7.50 0.68 10.26
CA VAL A 155 7.03 -0.69 10.47
C VAL A 155 7.26 -1.18 11.90
N LEU A 156 8.40 -0.87 12.50
CA LEU A 156 8.68 -1.20 13.91
C LEU A 156 7.69 -0.49 14.85
N LEU A 157 7.35 0.76 14.57
CA LEU A 157 6.34 1.49 15.33
C LEU A 157 4.95 0.85 15.17
N VAL A 158 4.52 0.50 13.95
CA VAL A 158 3.25 -0.21 13.73
C VAL A 158 3.23 -1.52 14.50
N LYS A 159 4.32 -2.30 14.46
CA LYS A 159 4.46 -3.56 15.20
C LYS A 159 4.34 -3.35 16.71
N GLN A 160 5.00 -2.33 17.26
CA GLN A 160 4.90 -1.98 18.67
C GLN A 160 3.46 -1.61 19.07
N LEU A 161 2.79 -0.77 18.28
CA LEU A 161 1.42 -0.32 18.54
C LEU A 161 0.38 -1.44 18.35
N ALA A 162 0.63 -2.35 17.42
CA ALA A 162 -0.17 -3.55 17.22
C ALA A 162 -0.05 -4.52 18.41
N ALA A 163 1.16 -4.72 18.93
CA ALA A 163 1.38 -5.57 20.11
C ALA A 163 0.69 -5.02 21.38
N ALA A 164 0.43 -3.71 21.44
CA ALA A 164 -0.34 -3.09 22.52
C ALA A 164 -1.87 -3.27 22.38
N GLN A 165 -2.35 -3.89 21.30
CA GLN A 165 -3.76 -4.17 21.00
C GLN A 165 -3.96 -5.66 20.67
N PRO A 166 -3.68 -6.58 21.62
CA PRO A 166 -3.63 -8.02 21.37
C PRO A 166 -4.97 -8.65 20.94
N GLU A 167 -6.08 -7.95 21.14
CA GLU A 167 -7.42 -8.36 20.71
C GLU A 167 -7.65 -8.22 19.19
N THR A 168 -6.80 -7.45 18.50
CA THR A 168 -6.91 -7.21 17.06
C THR A 168 -5.87 -8.02 16.29
N ILE A 169 -6.29 -8.71 15.24
CA ILE A 169 -5.37 -9.39 14.32
C ILE A 169 -4.87 -8.37 13.30
N PHE A 170 -3.62 -7.94 13.44
CA PHE A 170 -3.00 -7.00 12.51
C PHE A 170 -2.21 -7.71 11.42
N GLN A 171 -2.33 -7.18 10.20
CA GLN A 171 -1.47 -7.51 9.08
C GLN A 171 -0.82 -6.22 8.57
N LEU A 172 0.45 -6.31 8.17
CA LEU A 172 1.15 -5.19 7.55
C LEU A 172 0.96 -5.26 6.03
N GLN A 173 0.66 -4.12 5.42
CA GLN A 173 0.92 -3.87 4.01
C GLN A 173 1.96 -2.77 3.88
N TYR A 174 2.94 -2.96 3.00
CA TYR A 174 3.92 -1.94 2.66
C TYR A 174 3.91 -1.65 1.15
N SER A 175 3.88 -0.37 0.81
CA SER A 175 4.06 0.10 -0.57
C SER A 175 5.33 0.94 -0.72
N PRO A 176 6.32 0.48 -1.51
CA PRO A 176 7.31 1.38 -2.08
C PRO A 176 6.63 2.24 -3.15
N GLU A 177 6.01 3.36 -2.74
CA GLU A 177 5.27 4.24 -3.64
C GLU A 177 6.17 4.77 -4.75
N HIS A 178 5.61 4.95 -5.95
CA HIS A 178 6.32 5.14 -7.22
C HIS A 178 7.17 3.94 -7.66
N PHE A 179 6.80 2.70 -7.27
CA PHE A 179 7.53 1.48 -7.61
C PHE A 179 7.87 1.37 -9.11
N SER A 180 6.92 1.64 -10.01
CA SER A 180 7.15 1.59 -11.46
C SER A 180 8.32 2.47 -11.93
N ALA A 181 8.68 3.49 -11.16
CA ALA A 181 9.76 4.45 -11.40
C ALA A 181 11.02 4.21 -10.54
N THR A 182 11.02 3.19 -9.69
CA THR A 182 12.08 2.93 -8.71
C THR A 182 13.00 1.81 -9.20
N GLU A 183 14.29 1.91 -8.89
CA GLU A 183 15.26 0.87 -9.23
C GLU A 183 14.93 -0.45 -8.51
N LEU A 184 14.79 -1.55 -9.26
CA LEU A 184 14.33 -2.84 -8.71
C LEU A 184 15.20 -3.36 -7.55
N ASP A 185 16.53 -3.24 -7.64
CA ASP A 185 17.43 -3.65 -6.56
C ASP A 185 17.20 -2.84 -5.27
N PHE A 186 16.87 -1.55 -5.40
CA PHE A 186 16.52 -0.71 -4.27
C PHE A 186 15.15 -1.07 -3.71
N THR A 187 14.14 -1.29 -4.57
CA THR A 187 12.83 -1.78 -4.16
C THR A 187 12.93 -3.11 -3.41
N LEU A 188 13.73 -4.05 -3.91
CA LEU A 188 13.97 -5.34 -3.26
C LEU A 188 14.59 -5.14 -1.87
N THR A 189 15.62 -4.30 -1.78
CA THR A 189 16.31 -4.00 -0.51
C THR A 189 15.34 -3.45 0.54
N ILE A 190 14.51 -2.47 0.18
CA ILE A 190 13.56 -1.87 1.12
C ILE A 190 12.43 -2.84 1.48
N CYS A 191 11.92 -3.62 0.51
CA CYS A 191 10.89 -4.63 0.76
C CYS A 191 11.37 -5.74 1.70
N ASN A 192 12.59 -6.24 1.51
CA ASN A 192 13.18 -7.24 2.41
C ASN A 192 13.39 -6.66 3.81
N ALA A 193 13.89 -5.43 3.92
CA ALA A 193 14.10 -4.78 5.21
C ALA A 193 12.80 -4.57 6.01
N VAL A 194 11.70 -4.16 5.35
CA VAL A 194 10.40 -4.02 6.04
C VAL A 194 9.80 -5.37 6.42
N THR A 195 10.00 -6.40 5.59
CA THR A 195 9.51 -7.77 5.83
C THR A 195 10.22 -8.35 7.06
N GLU A 196 11.54 -8.17 7.15
CA GLU A 196 12.35 -8.56 8.30
C GLU A 196 11.95 -7.79 9.57
N ALA A 197 11.78 -6.47 9.48
CA ALA A 197 11.36 -5.63 10.61
C ALA A 197 9.98 -6.04 11.17
N TRP A 198 9.03 -6.35 10.27
CA TRP A 198 7.74 -6.91 10.66
C TRP A 198 7.90 -8.27 11.35
N GLY A 199 8.90 -9.06 10.92
CA GLY A 199 9.09 -10.44 11.35
C GLY A 199 8.08 -11.36 10.68
N ALA A 200 7.91 -11.20 9.36
CA ALA A 200 6.95 -11.97 8.60
C ALA A 200 7.27 -13.48 8.64
N THR A 201 6.23 -14.30 8.73
CA THR A 201 6.31 -15.77 8.66
C THR A 201 5.21 -16.29 7.71
N PRO A 202 5.21 -17.58 7.34
CA PRO A 202 4.11 -18.15 6.58
C PRO A 202 2.73 -17.97 7.23
N GLU A 203 2.67 -17.88 8.56
CA GLU A 203 1.46 -17.66 9.38
C GLU A 203 1.16 -16.17 9.61
N ASN A 204 2.19 -15.31 9.63
CA ASN A 204 2.06 -13.86 9.76
C ASN A 204 2.67 -13.16 8.53
N LYS A 205 1.91 -13.14 7.43
CA LYS A 205 2.38 -12.63 6.15
C LYS A 205 2.38 -11.10 6.12
N VAL A 206 3.30 -10.52 5.35
CA VAL A 206 3.26 -9.12 4.91
C VAL A 206 2.68 -9.05 3.49
N ILE A 207 1.93 -7.98 3.19
CA ILE A 207 1.54 -7.64 1.82
C ILE A 207 2.54 -6.62 1.29
N LEU A 208 3.22 -6.95 0.21
CA LEU A 208 4.04 -6.00 -0.54
C LEU A 208 3.26 -5.54 -1.76
N ASN A 209 2.64 -4.37 -1.66
CA ASN A 209 1.92 -3.77 -2.78
C ASN A 209 2.90 -2.98 -3.65
N LEU A 210 2.95 -3.27 -4.96
CA LEU A 210 3.94 -2.71 -5.88
C LEU A 210 3.27 -1.74 -6.87
N PRO A 211 2.97 -0.49 -6.47
CA PRO A 211 2.06 0.37 -7.24
C PRO A 211 2.70 0.90 -8.52
N SER A 212 1.92 0.89 -9.61
CA SER A 212 2.19 1.73 -10.78
C SER A 212 1.63 3.14 -10.57
N THR A 213 2.12 3.86 -9.55
CA THR A 213 1.63 5.20 -9.15
C THR A 213 1.52 6.17 -10.32
N VAL A 214 2.48 6.09 -11.24
CA VAL A 214 2.36 6.58 -12.61
C VAL A 214 2.64 5.39 -13.52
N GLU A 215 1.77 5.14 -14.48
CA GLU A 215 2.06 4.16 -15.54
C GLU A 215 3.14 4.73 -16.47
N MET A 216 4.36 4.19 -16.35
CA MET A 216 5.55 4.73 -17.03
C MET A 216 5.94 3.99 -18.31
N SER A 217 5.40 2.79 -18.51
CA SER A 217 5.77 1.91 -19.62
C SER A 217 4.64 0.95 -19.96
N THR A 218 4.82 0.14 -21.00
CA THR A 218 3.85 -0.86 -21.42
C THR A 218 3.68 -1.98 -20.38
N PRO A 219 2.52 -2.64 -20.31
CA PRO A 219 2.21 -3.60 -19.23
C PRO A 219 3.15 -4.82 -19.18
N ASN A 220 3.76 -5.21 -20.29
CA ASN A 220 4.75 -6.29 -20.33
C ASN A 220 6.03 -5.96 -19.55
N VAL A 221 6.41 -4.67 -19.47
CA VAL A 221 7.57 -4.24 -18.68
C VAL A 221 7.24 -4.31 -17.20
N TYR A 222 6.03 -3.88 -16.82
CA TYR A 222 5.55 -4.02 -15.45
C TYR A 222 5.43 -5.50 -15.04
N ALA A 223 4.96 -6.38 -15.93
CA ALA A 223 4.95 -7.82 -15.68
C ALA A 223 6.37 -8.39 -15.48
N ASP A 224 7.37 -7.93 -16.25
CA ASP A 224 8.78 -8.28 -16.02
C ASP A 224 9.27 -7.77 -14.65
N GLN A 225 8.88 -6.56 -14.22
CA GLN A 225 9.19 -6.04 -12.87
C GLN A 225 8.59 -6.92 -11.77
N ILE A 226 7.31 -7.30 -11.89
CA ILE A 226 6.61 -8.14 -10.92
C ILE A 226 7.22 -9.54 -10.85
N GLU A 227 7.48 -10.19 -12.00
CA GLU A 227 8.10 -11.51 -12.02
C GLU A 227 9.52 -11.47 -11.44
N TRP A 228 10.29 -10.42 -11.73
CA TRP A 228 11.61 -10.23 -11.14
C TRP A 228 11.52 -10.08 -9.61
N MET A 229 10.63 -9.22 -9.10
CA MET A 229 10.43 -9.04 -7.66
C MET A 229 10.02 -10.36 -6.99
N HIS A 230 9.04 -11.07 -7.56
CA HIS A 230 8.54 -12.33 -7.02
C HIS A 230 9.64 -13.41 -6.88
N ARG A 231 10.62 -13.44 -7.79
CA ARG A 231 11.72 -14.41 -7.76
C ARG A 231 12.84 -14.06 -6.78
N ASN A 232 12.96 -12.79 -6.37
CA ASN A 232 14.10 -12.30 -5.60
C ASN A 232 13.75 -11.86 -4.16
N LEU A 233 12.47 -11.64 -3.86
CA LEU A 233 12.01 -11.39 -2.49
C LEU A 233 12.37 -12.58 -1.58
N ALA A 234 12.80 -12.25 -0.35
CA ALA A 234 13.29 -13.21 0.64
C ALA A 234 12.16 -14.04 1.29
#